data_AF-A0A381IBJ3-F1
#
_entry.id   AF-A0A381IBJ3-F1
#
_cell.length_a   1.000
_cell.length_b   1.000
_cell.length_c   1.000
_cell.angle_alpha   90.00
_cell.angle_beta   90.00
_cell.angle_gamma   90.00
#
_symmetry.space_group_name_H-M   'P 1'
#
loop_
_entity.id
_entity.type
_entity.pdbx_description
1 polymer ?
#
loop_
_entity_poly.entity_id
_entity_poly.type
_entity_poly.pdbx_seq_one_letter_code
_entity_poly.pdbx_strand_id
1 'polypeptide(L)'
;MMEEFYVFSYFFMYRGFLAAFVDSIAGGGGLISMPVLMAIGVPVHLAIGTNKFAASAGCISSAYRYAKSGKINNNLLKKLVPFTIIGSVLGVRCVLSISEEILNVLVVVMILIVAIYTFISKNLGQEDNFEAVNKKNLRLGMLMALIMGFYDGFFGPGTGTFLTFGFIKIYGYDFLHASANTKILNLTSNITSLLLFMINGQVDYKNCYSVCISDDNGSLCRC
;
A
#
# COMPACT_ATOMS: atom_id res chain seq x y z
N MET A 1 16.25 7.62 -31.84
CA MET A 1 15.58 8.65 -31.02
C MET A 1 14.10 8.34 -30.79
N MET A 2 13.24 8.26 -31.83
CA MET A 2 11.82 7.87 -31.63
C MET A 2 11.66 6.40 -31.18
N GLU A 3 12.39 5.45 -31.78
CA GLU A 3 12.32 4.03 -31.35
C GLU A 3 12.80 3.80 -29.92
N GLU A 4 13.90 4.44 -29.50
CA GLU A 4 14.35 4.38 -28.11
C GLU A 4 13.30 4.91 -27.14
N PHE A 5 12.59 5.98 -27.52
CA PHE A 5 11.49 6.54 -26.72
C PHE A 5 10.33 5.55 -26.57
N TYR A 6 9.93 4.85 -27.64
CA TYR A 6 8.89 3.81 -27.56
C TYR A 6 9.33 2.61 -26.73
N VAL A 7 10.56 2.12 -26.90
CA VAL A 7 11.10 1.01 -26.11
C VAL A 7 11.14 1.36 -24.62
N PHE A 8 11.52 2.60 -24.28
CA PHE A 8 11.53 3.10 -22.91
C PHE A 8 10.11 3.20 -22.33
N SER A 9 9.14 3.72 -23.09
CA SER A 9 7.73 3.75 -22.67
C SER A 9 7.12 2.36 -22.47
N TYR A 10 7.34 1.41 -23.38
CA TYR A 10 6.85 0.03 -23.24
C TYR A 10 7.46 -0.67 -22.03
N PHE A 11 8.75 -0.44 -21.76
CA PHE A 11 9.44 -0.99 -20.59
C PHE A 11 8.84 -0.49 -19.27
N PHE A 12 8.51 0.80 -19.16
CA PHE A 12 7.86 1.35 -17.97
C PHE A 12 6.43 0.88 -17.79
N MET A 13 5.68 0.75 -18.89
CA MET A 13 4.32 0.22 -18.85
C MET A 13 4.30 -1.23 -18.36
N TYR A 14 5.23 -2.07 -18.82
CA TYR A 14 5.38 -3.45 -18.34
C TYR A 14 5.74 -3.52 -16.84
N ARG A 15 6.65 -2.66 -16.38
CA ARG A 15 7.02 -2.59 -14.95
C ARG A 15 5.89 -2.05 -14.08
N GLY A 16 5.11 -1.09 -14.58
CA GLY A 16 3.88 -0.62 -13.96
C GLY A 16 2.89 -1.76 -13.79
N PHE A 17 2.71 -2.60 -14.82
CA PHE A 17 1.83 -3.77 -14.78
C PHE A 17 2.28 -4.79 -13.73
N LEU A 18 3.56 -5.12 -13.69
CA LEU A 18 4.11 -6.00 -12.65
C LEU A 18 3.97 -5.40 -11.25
N ALA A 19 4.20 -4.10 -11.09
CA ALA A 19 4.01 -3.41 -9.83
C ALA A 19 2.55 -3.52 -9.37
N ALA A 20 1.59 -3.18 -10.23
CA ALA A 20 0.16 -3.25 -9.92
C ALA A 20 -0.30 -4.70 -9.63
N PHE A 21 0.19 -5.69 -10.37
CA PHE A 21 -0.08 -7.11 -10.11
C PHE A 21 0.41 -7.54 -8.72
N VAL A 22 1.64 -7.15 -8.35
CA VAL A 22 2.21 -7.45 -7.02
C VAL A 22 1.46 -6.68 -5.91
N ASP A 23 0.99 -5.46 -6.19
CA ASP A 23 0.19 -4.70 -5.23
C ASP A 23 -1.18 -5.34 -4.98
N SER A 24 -1.81 -5.83 -6.05
CA SER A 24 -3.07 -6.54 -5.99
C SER A 24 -2.95 -7.81 -5.13
N ILE A 25 -1.86 -8.57 -5.28
CA ILE A 25 -1.63 -9.82 -4.54
C ILE A 25 -1.21 -9.57 -3.09
N ALA A 26 -0.16 -8.78 -2.87
CA ALA A 26 0.53 -8.70 -1.57
C ALA A 26 0.65 -7.27 -1.00
N GLY A 27 0.17 -6.25 -1.73
CA GLY A 27 0.32 -4.83 -1.34
C GLY A 27 1.76 -4.33 -1.40
N GLY A 28 2.58 -4.89 -2.29
CA GLY A 28 4.00 -4.60 -2.44
C GLY A 28 4.38 -3.95 -3.78
N GLY A 29 3.42 -3.52 -4.60
CA GLY A 29 3.70 -2.94 -5.91
C GLY A 29 4.52 -1.67 -5.84
N GLY A 30 4.35 -0.93 -4.74
CA GLY A 30 5.20 0.20 -4.37
C GLY A 30 6.71 -0.11 -4.35
N LEU A 31 7.11 -1.35 -4.08
CA LEU A 31 8.53 -1.76 -4.08
C LEU A 31 9.14 -1.75 -5.49
N ILE A 32 8.28 -1.84 -6.53
CA ILE A 32 8.69 -1.82 -7.93
C ILE A 32 8.47 -0.43 -8.53
N SER A 33 7.33 0.20 -8.27
CA SER A 33 7.00 1.53 -8.85
C SER A 33 7.89 2.65 -8.32
N MET A 34 8.23 2.65 -7.03
CA MET A 34 9.02 3.72 -6.40
C MET A 34 10.44 3.82 -6.98
N PRO A 35 11.27 2.74 -7.05
CA PRO A 35 12.57 2.81 -7.70
C PRO A 35 12.50 3.25 -9.14
N VAL A 36 11.44 2.84 -9.86
CA VAL A 36 11.24 3.20 -11.27
C VAL A 36 10.98 4.69 -11.43
N LEU A 37 10.08 5.27 -10.62
CA LEU A 37 9.79 6.70 -10.63
C LEU A 37 11.03 7.52 -10.24
N MET A 38 11.76 7.10 -9.21
CA MET A 38 12.99 7.77 -8.78
C MET A 38 14.08 7.69 -9.86
N ALA A 39 14.19 6.56 -10.57
CA ALA A 39 15.18 6.37 -11.63
C ALA A 39 14.93 7.27 -12.86
N ILE A 40 13.69 7.66 -13.12
CA ILE A 40 13.35 8.63 -14.18
C ILE A 40 13.42 10.09 -13.71
N GLY A 41 13.92 10.33 -12.50
CA GLY A 41 14.14 11.67 -11.95
C GLY A 41 12.91 12.30 -11.31
N VAL A 42 11.86 11.53 -10.99
CA VAL A 42 10.72 12.06 -10.22
C VAL A 42 11.18 12.29 -8.77
N PRO A 43 10.96 13.49 -8.20
CA PRO A 43 11.24 13.79 -6.80
C PRO A 43 10.59 12.78 -5.85
N VAL A 44 11.26 12.38 -4.78
CA VAL A 44 10.81 11.27 -3.94
C VAL A 44 9.45 11.52 -3.27
N HIS A 45 9.17 12.75 -2.81
CA HIS A 45 7.85 13.10 -2.26
C HIS A 45 6.73 12.93 -3.30
N LEU A 46 7.01 13.34 -4.54
CA LEU A 46 6.10 13.23 -5.66
C LEU A 46 5.91 11.75 -6.07
N ALA A 47 6.99 10.96 -6.06
CA ALA A 47 6.93 9.52 -6.32
C ALA A 47 6.07 8.79 -5.29
N ILE A 48 6.23 9.10 -3.99
CA ILE A 48 5.41 8.50 -2.92
C ILE A 48 3.93 8.82 -3.13
N GLY A 49 3.58 10.09 -3.38
CA GLY A 49 2.18 10.48 -3.58
C GLY A 49 1.57 9.89 -4.86
N THR A 50 2.32 9.82 -5.95
CA THR A 50 1.91 9.11 -7.18
C THR A 50 1.69 7.62 -6.94
N ASN A 51 2.55 6.99 -6.14
CA ASN A 51 2.34 5.60 -5.73
C ASN A 51 1.07 5.44 -4.88
N LYS A 52 0.74 6.40 -4.02
CA LYS A 52 -0.53 6.40 -3.26
C LYS A 52 -1.75 6.54 -4.15
N PHE A 53 -1.64 7.27 -5.25
CA PHE A 53 -2.70 7.35 -6.25
C PHE A 53 -2.96 5.97 -6.88
N ALA A 54 -1.91 5.33 -7.39
CA ALA A 54 -2.01 4.00 -7.99
C ALA A 54 -2.52 2.95 -6.99
N ALA A 55 -1.91 2.87 -5.79
CA ALA A 55 -2.31 1.92 -4.76
C ALA A 55 -3.76 2.12 -4.29
N SER A 56 -4.25 3.37 -4.26
CA SER A 56 -5.66 3.64 -3.94
C SER A 56 -6.59 3.07 -5.00
N ALA A 57 -6.28 3.22 -6.29
CA ALA A 57 -7.08 2.68 -7.38
C ALA A 57 -7.20 1.14 -7.29
N GLY A 58 -6.08 0.43 -7.17
CA GLY A 58 -6.07 -1.04 -7.07
C GLY A 58 -6.70 -1.57 -5.79
N CYS A 59 -6.54 -0.84 -4.68
CA CYS A 59 -7.20 -1.18 -3.43
C CYS A 59 -8.72 -1.04 -3.50
N ILE A 60 -9.28 -0.09 -4.27
CA ILE A 60 -10.74 0.04 -4.41
C ILE A 60 -11.33 -1.22 -5.05
N SER A 61 -10.76 -1.69 -6.15
CA SER A 61 -11.20 -2.91 -6.85
C SER A 61 -11.10 -4.15 -5.94
N SER A 62 -9.98 -4.28 -5.24
CA SER A 62 -9.73 -5.38 -4.31
C SER A 62 -10.68 -5.34 -3.10
N ALA A 63 -10.84 -4.18 -2.46
CA ALA A 63 -11.71 -3.98 -1.31
C ALA A 63 -13.17 -4.26 -1.66
N TYR A 64 -13.63 -3.87 -2.86
CA TYR A 64 -14.97 -4.19 -3.33
C TYR A 64 -15.21 -5.70 -3.44
N ARG A 65 -14.25 -6.44 -4.03
CA ARG A 65 -14.32 -7.91 -4.14
C ARG A 65 -14.33 -8.57 -2.77
N TYR A 66 -13.43 -8.15 -1.87
CA TYR A 66 -13.36 -8.69 -0.51
C TYR A 66 -14.59 -8.33 0.32
N ALA A 67 -15.18 -7.15 0.15
CA ALA A 67 -16.42 -6.77 0.83
C ALA A 67 -17.59 -7.68 0.45
N LYS A 68 -17.64 -8.14 -0.81
CA LYS A 68 -18.64 -9.13 -1.26
C LYS A 68 -18.38 -10.56 -0.81
N SER A 69 -17.16 -10.88 -0.39
CA SER A 69 -16.79 -12.26 0.01
C SER A 69 -17.37 -12.70 1.36
N GLY A 70 -17.87 -11.78 2.18
CA GLY A 70 -18.37 -12.06 3.53
C GLY A 70 -17.26 -12.38 4.56
N LYS A 71 -15.98 -12.26 4.19
CA LYS A 71 -14.82 -12.56 5.04
C LYS A 71 -14.34 -11.39 5.92
N ILE A 72 -15.07 -10.28 5.88
CA ILE A 72 -14.72 -9.04 6.57
C ILE A 72 -15.38 -8.98 7.95
N ASN A 73 -14.59 -8.67 8.97
CA ASN A 73 -15.11 -8.44 10.32
C ASN A 73 -15.40 -6.95 10.54
N ASN A 74 -16.62 -6.53 10.19
CA ASN A 74 -17.04 -5.13 10.29
C ASN A 74 -16.94 -4.56 11.71
N ASN A 75 -17.21 -5.36 12.75
CA ASN A 75 -17.15 -4.90 14.14
C ASN A 75 -15.72 -4.63 14.61
N LEU A 76 -14.77 -5.44 14.13
CA LEU A 76 -13.36 -5.21 14.40
C LEU A 76 -12.85 -3.99 13.62
N LEU A 77 -13.13 -3.92 12.32
CA LEU A 77 -12.64 -2.83 11.46
C LEU A 77 -13.14 -1.45 11.88
N LYS A 78 -14.40 -1.32 12.30
CA LYS A 78 -14.93 -0.06 12.86
C LYS A 78 -14.08 0.50 14.01
N LYS A 79 -13.39 -0.37 14.75
CA LYS A 79 -12.50 0.01 15.86
C LYS A 79 -11.06 0.25 15.41
N LEU A 80 -10.61 -0.38 14.33
CA LEU A 80 -9.23 -0.25 13.82
C LEU A 80 -9.07 0.93 12.85
N VAL A 81 -10.06 1.19 12.00
CA VAL A 81 -10.05 2.25 10.98
C VAL A 81 -9.68 3.63 11.53
N PRO A 82 -10.24 4.11 12.66
CA PRO A 82 -9.86 5.42 13.21
C PRO A 82 -8.36 5.54 13.52
N PHE A 83 -7.76 4.47 14.04
CA PHE A 83 -6.33 4.43 14.34
C PHE A 83 -5.48 4.40 13.07
N THR A 84 -5.92 3.69 12.04
CA THR A 84 -5.27 3.70 10.72
C THR A 84 -5.29 5.09 10.09
N ILE A 85 -6.41 5.81 10.17
CA ILE A 85 -6.51 7.21 9.68
C ILE A 85 -5.54 8.10 10.46
N ILE A 86 -5.56 8.06 11.79
CA ILE A 86 -4.67 8.87 12.63
C ILE A 86 -3.20 8.57 12.31
N GLY A 87 -2.85 7.28 12.20
CA GLY A 87 -1.52 6.85 11.82
C GLY A 87 -1.12 7.42 10.47
N SER A 88 -1.95 7.22 9.44
CA SER A 88 -1.70 7.70 8.07
C SER A 88 -1.50 9.21 8.02
N VAL A 89 -2.33 10.00 8.72
CA VAL A 89 -2.16 11.45 8.82
C VAL A 89 -0.81 11.83 9.42
N LEU A 90 -0.41 11.17 10.51
CA LEU A 90 0.87 11.41 11.16
C LEU A 90 2.05 11.00 10.26
N GLY A 91 1.93 9.88 9.56
CA GLY A 91 2.94 9.38 8.62
C GLY A 91 3.17 10.35 7.47
N VAL A 92 2.09 10.85 6.85
CA VAL A 92 2.19 11.82 5.76
C VAL A 92 2.77 13.15 6.23
N ARG A 93 2.33 13.66 7.39
CA ARG A 93 2.93 14.89 7.94
C ARG A 93 4.41 14.72 8.22
N CYS A 94 4.82 13.55 8.72
CA CYS A 94 6.21 13.25 8.96
C CYS A 94 7.01 13.22 7.65
N VAL A 95 6.59 12.47 6.64
CA VAL A 95 7.35 12.35 5.40
C VAL A 95 7.45 13.68 4.64
N LEU A 96 6.39 14.49 4.64
CA LEU A 96 6.40 15.83 4.03
C LEU A 96 7.31 16.83 4.76
N SER A 97 7.67 16.56 6.02
CA SER A 97 8.57 17.43 6.80
C SER A 97 10.07 17.09 6.64
N ILE A 98 10.38 15.96 6.00
CA ILE A 98 11.76 15.50 5.78
C ILE A 98 12.28 16.09 4.47
N SER A 99 13.55 16.52 4.46
CA SER A 99 14.21 17.00 3.24
C SER A 99 14.36 15.88 2.20
N GLU A 100 14.33 16.25 0.93
CA GLU A 100 14.36 15.30 -0.19
C GLU A 100 15.61 14.40 -0.19
N GLU A 101 16.77 14.95 0.16
CA GLU A 101 18.04 14.22 0.23
C GLU A 101 18.00 13.08 1.26
N ILE A 102 17.50 13.37 2.47
CA ILE A 102 17.37 12.37 3.54
C ILE A 102 16.31 11.33 3.14
N LEU A 103 15.19 11.80 2.58
CA LEU A 103 14.09 10.92 2.22
C LEU A 103 14.47 9.95 1.10
N ASN A 104 15.25 10.37 0.11
CA ASN A 104 15.77 9.52 -0.96
C ASN A 104 16.55 8.31 -0.40
N VAL A 105 17.51 8.56 0.48
CA VAL A 105 18.32 7.50 1.11
C VAL A 105 17.44 6.58 1.94
N LEU A 106 16.54 7.16 2.73
CA LEU A 106 15.65 6.43 3.62
C LEU A 106 14.74 5.49 2.83
N VAL A 107 14.11 5.99 1.75
CA VAL A 107 13.24 5.20 0.86
C VAL A 107 14.00 4.03 0.24
N VAL A 108 15.20 4.23 -0.29
CA VAL A 108 16.01 3.16 -0.89
C VAL A 108 16.33 2.07 0.13
N VAL A 109 16.74 2.46 1.34
CA VAL A 109 17.02 1.51 2.43
C VAL A 109 15.76 0.74 2.83
N MET A 110 14.62 1.42 2.96
CA MET A 110 13.35 0.77 3.28
C MET A 110 12.92 -0.23 2.21
N ILE A 111 13.06 0.11 0.93
CA ILE A 111 12.76 -0.82 -0.19
C ILE A 111 13.58 -2.10 -0.05
N LEU A 112 14.88 -1.98 0.20
CA LEU A 112 15.77 -3.14 0.36
C LEU A 112 15.37 -4.02 1.55
N ILE A 113 15.12 -3.42 2.72
CA ILE A 113 14.73 -4.14 3.92
C ILE A 113 13.41 -4.88 3.69
N VAL A 114 12.40 -4.20 3.14
CA VAL A 114 11.08 -4.79 2.90
C VAL A 114 11.18 -5.88 1.84
N ALA A 115 11.91 -5.67 0.75
CA ALA A 115 12.13 -6.69 -0.27
C ALA A 115 12.77 -7.96 0.31
N ILE A 116 13.86 -7.82 1.08
CA ILE A 116 14.53 -8.96 1.74
C ILE A 116 13.55 -9.67 2.69
N TYR A 117 12.83 -8.92 3.52
CA TYR A 117 11.85 -9.50 4.44
C TYR A 117 10.75 -10.27 3.70
N THR A 118 10.20 -9.71 2.63
CA THR A 118 9.17 -10.37 1.80
C THR A 118 9.70 -11.64 1.14
N PHE A 119 10.96 -11.69 0.71
CA PHE A 119 11.57 -12.90 0.14
C PHE A 119 11.79 -14.01 1.17
N ILE A 120 12.14 -13.66 2.41
CA ILE A 120 12.43 -14.61 3.49
C ILE A 120 11.14 -15.13 4.15
N SER A 121 10.09 -14.31 4.22
CA SER A 121 8.80 -14.68 4.81
C SER A 121 7.96 -15.58 3.89
N LYS A 122 8.46 -16.80 3.64
CA LYS A 122 7.68 -17.87 3.01
C LYS A 122 7.00 -18.69 4.11
N ASN A 123 5.67 -18.73 4.09
CA ASN A 123 4.77 -19.54 4.93
C ASN A 123 4.28 -18.90 6.22
N LEU A 124 3.11 -18.26 6.17
CA LEU A 124 2.30 -17.91 7.34
C LEU A 124 0.81 -18.09 7.02
N GLY A 125 0.07 -18.81 7.88
CA GLY A 125 -1.40 -18.89 7.86
C GLY A 125 -2.01 -20.03 7.03
N GLN A 126 -1.60 -21.29 7.26
CA GLN A 126 -2.23 -22.46 6.61
C GLN A 126 -3.48 -22.99 7.33
N GLU A 127 -3.68 -22.65 8.61
CA GLU A 127 -4.82 -23.09 9.41
C GLU A 127 -5.54 -21.88 10.04
N ASP A 128 -6.88 -21.89 10.03
CA ASP A 128 -7.72 -20.87 10.69
C ASP A 128 -7.87 -21.24 12.17
N ASN A 129 -7.13 -20.56 13.04
CA ASN A 129 -7.23 -20.71 14.50
C ASN A 129 -7.84 -19.46 15.12
N PHE A 130 -8.82 -18.85 14.45
CA PHE A 130 -9.41 -17.61 14.92
C PHE A 130 -9.99 -17.77 16.34
N GLU A 131 -9.35 -17.11 17.30
CA GLU A 131 -9.86 -16.98 18.65
C GLU A 131 -10.72 -15.73 18.76
N ALA A 132 -11.83 -15.83 19.51
CA ALA A 132 -12.75 -14.72 19.70
C ALA A 132 -12.03 -13.41 20.10
N VAL A 133 -12.49 -12.28 19.56
CA VAL A 133 -11.88 -10.97 19.83
C VAL A 133 -12.02 -10.61 21.31
N ASN A 134 -10.92 -10.72 22.06
CA ASN A 134 -10.84 -10.29 23.46
C ASN A 134 -10.32 -8.83 23.58
N LYS A 135 -10.40 -8.25 24.78
CA LYS A 135 -9.95 -6.87 25.05
C LYS A 135 -8.44 -6.67 24.77
N LYS A 136 -7.62 -7.70 24.96
CA LYS A 136 -6.16 -7.64 24.77
C LYS A 136 -5.81 -7.58 23.28
N ASN A 137 -6.34 -8.51 22.48
CA ASN A 137 -6.12 -8.60 21.04
C ASN A 137 -6.73 -7.39 20.31
N LEU A 138 -7.83 -6.83 20.81
CA LEU A 138 -8.35 -5.56 20.31
C LEU A 138 -7.36 -4.39 20.52
N ARG A 139 -6.77 -4.25 21.70
CA ARG A 139 -5.76 -3.21 21.97
C ARG A 139 -4.51 -3.37 21.11
N LEU A 140 -4.02 -4.60 20.97
CA LEU A 140 -2.90 -4.91 20.09
C LEU A 140 -3.22 -4.58 18.64
N GLY A 141 -4.42 -4.89 18.16
CA GLY A 141 -4.84 -4.51 16.81
C GLY A 141 -4.98 -3.00 16.62
N MET A 142 -5.49 -2.25 17.60
CA MET A 142 -5.55 -0.78 17.51
C MET A 142 -4.16 -0.17 17.42
N LEU A 143 -3.21 -0.68 18.22
CA LEU A 143 -1.80 -0.28 18.16
C LEU A 143 -1.18 -0.64 16.80
N MET A 144 -1.42 -1.87 16.33
CA MET A 144 -0.99 -2.31 15.00
C MET A 144 -1.57 -1.41 13.90
N ALA A 145 -2.87 -1.12 13.94
CA ALA A 145 -3.55 -0.28 12.97
C ALA A 145 -2.98 1.15 12.95
N LEU A 146 -2.61 1.70 14.12
CA LEU A 146 -1.94 3.00 14.24
C LEU A 146 -0.53 2.97 13.63
N ILE A 147 0.31 2.02 14.04
CA ILE A 147 1.69 1.89 13.57
C ILE A 147 1.73 1.63 12.07
N MET A 148 0.90 0.70 11.60
CA MET A 148 0.82 0.36 10.19
C MET A 148 0.18 1.48 9.37
N GLY A 149 -0.78 2.22 9.92
CA GLY A 149 -1.28 3.44 9.29
C GLY A 149 -0.18 4.49 9.12
N PHE A 150 0.63 4.71 10.16
CA PHE A 150 1.80 5.60 10.10
C PHE A 150 2.80 5.16 9.05
N TYR A 151 3.21 3.89 9.11
CA TYR A 151 4.11 3.29 8.13
C TYR A 151 3.58 3.45 6.70
N ASP A 152 2.30 3.14 6.50
CA ASP A 152 1.69 3.21 5.18
C ASP A 152 1.65 4.64 4.67
N GLY A 153 1.26 5.60 5.50
CA GLY A 153 1.22 7.00 5.10
C GLY A 153 2.59 7.64 4.91
N PHE A 154 3.61 7.15 5.62
CA PHE A 154 4.98 7.62 5.50
C PHE A 154 5.65 7.07 4.23
N PHE A 155 5.53 5.77 3.98
CA PHE A 155 6.25 5.07 2.91
C PHE A 155 5.29 4.25 2.03
N GLY A 156 4.65 3.21 2.58
CA GLY A 156 3.59 2.45 1.90
C GLY A 156 3.92 1.04 1.39
N PRO A 157 5.00 0.81 0.63
CA PRO A 157 5.29 -0.48 0.04
C PRO A 157 5.34 -1.64 1.06
N GLY A 158 4.57 -2.70 0.86
CA GLY A 158 4.59 -3.89 1.73
C GLY A 158 3.59 -3.85 2.89
N THR A 159 2.86 -2.74 3.09
CA THR A 159 1.84 -2.58 4.14
C THR A 159 0.83 -3.74 4.16
N GLY A 160 0.36 -4.17 2.98
CA GLY A 160 -0.62 -5.25 2.87
C GLY A 160 -0.10 -6.59 3.41
N THR A 161 1.17 -6.90 3.21
CA THR A 161 1.78 -8.12 3.74
C THR A 161 1.89 -8.05 5.27
N PHE A 162 2.40 -6.93 5.80
CA PHE A 162 2.57 -6.74 7.24
C PHE A 162 1.26 -6.74 8.02
N LEU A 163 0.24 -6.07 7.50
CA LEU A 163 -1.11 -6.09 8.08
C LEU A 163 -1.69 -7.49 8.07
N THR A 164 -1.56 -8.23 6.96
CA THR A 164 -2.06 -9.61 6.86
C THR A 164 -1.40 -10.50 7.91
N PHE A 165 -0.08 -10.44 8.05
CA PHE A 165 0.65 -11.18 9.08
C PHE A 165 0.27 -10.75 10.50
N GLY A 166 0.03 -9.46 10.70
CA GLY A 166 -0.49 -8.94 11.97
C GLY A 166 -1.87 -9.50 12.32
N PHE A 167 -2.78 -9.59 11.35
CA PHE A 167 -4.10 -10.19 11.55
C PHE A 167 -4.01 -11.69 11.88
N ILE A 168 -3.17 -12.44 11.16
CA ILE A 168 -2.92 -13.87 11.44
C ILE A 168 -2.37 -14.03 12.87
N LYS A 169 -1.37 -13.23 13.26
CA LYS A 169 -0.69 -13.37 14.56
C LYS A 169 -1.54 -12.90 15.75
N ILE A 170 -2.32 -11.83 15.59
CA ILE A 170 -3.09 -11.23 16.69
C ILE A 170 -4.45 -11.91 16.87
N TYR A 171 -5.08 -12.31 15.77
CA TYR A 171 -6.46 -12.82 15.78
C TYR A 171 -6.56 -14.30 15.40
N GLY A 172 -5.51 -14.92 14.87
CA GLY A 172 -5.53 -16.32 14.44
C GLY A 172 -6.26 -16.56 13.12
N TYR A 173 -6.59 -15.51 12.36
CA TYR A 173 -7.26 -15.66 11.07
C TYR A 173 -6.43 -16.50 10.10
N ASP A 174 -7.11 -17.27 9.25
CA ASP A 174 -6.49 -17.77 8.01
C ASP A 174 -6.03 -16.61 7.11
N PHE A 175 -5.21 -16.95 6.11
CA PHE A 175 -4.69 -15.98 5.16
C PHE A 175 -5.80 -15.21 4.41
N LEU A 176 -6.94 -15.85 4.13
CA LEU A 176 -8.02 -15.24 3.35
C LEU A 176 -8.76 -14.17 4.15
N HIS A 177 -9.17 -14.46 5.38
CA HIS A 177 -9.81 -13.52 6.29
C HIS A 177 -8.84 -12.41 6.69
N ALA A 178 -7.56 -12.73 6.96
CA ALA A 178 -6.54 -11.74 7.24
C ALA A 178 -6.33 -10.79 6.06
N SER A 179 -6.24 -11.31 4.83
CA SER A 179 -6.12 -10.49 3.61
C SER A 179 -7.34 -9.61 3.39
N ALA A 180 -8.54 -10.15 3.61
CA ALA A 180 -9.79 -9.41 3.44
C ALA A 180 -9.87 -8.18 4.37
N ASN A 181 -9.60 -8.36 5.66
CA ASN A 181 -9.59 -7.27 6.64
C ASN A 181 -8.45 -6.28 6.38
N THR A 182 -7.29 -6.79 5.96
CA THR A 182 -6.13 -5.98 5.58
C THR A 182 -6.44 -5.03 4.44
N LYS A 183 -7.11 -5.49 3.37
CA LYS A 183 -7.41 -4.65 2.21
C LYS A 183 -8.30 -3.45 2.56
N ILE A 184 -9.17 -3.56 3.58
CA ILE A 184 -9.94 -2.40 4.06
C ILE A 184 -9.07 -1.38 4.80
N LEU A 185 -8.17 -1.84 5.69
CA LEU A 185 -7.25 -0.93 6.36
C LEU A 185 -6.28 -0.29 5.37
N ASN A 186 -5.77 -1.05 4.41
CA ASN A 186 -4.88 -0.56 3.36
C ASN A 186 -5.59 0.46 2.46
N LEU A 187 -6.84 0.21 2.08
CA LEU A 187 -7.64 1.20 1.34
C LEU A 187 -7.83 2.48 2.15
N THR A 188 -8.11 2.35 3.45
CA THR A 188 -8.32 3.47 4.36
C THR A 188 -7.07 4.35 4.44
N SER A 189 -5.89 3.77 4.70
CA SER A 189 -4.64 4.51 4.78
C SER A 189 -4.23 5.09 3.43
N ASN A 190 -4.38 4.36 2.33
CA ASN A 190 -4.05 4.88 1.00
C ASN A 190 -4.93 6.06 0.58
N ILE A 191 -6.25 6.00 0.79
CA ILE A 191 -7.14 7.15 0.52
C ILE A 191 -6.78 8.33 1.41
N THR A 192 -6.58 8.10 2.71
CA THR A 192 -6.22 9.16 3.66
C THR A 192 -4.92 9.83 3.25
N SER A 193 -3.91 9.03 2.89
CA SER A 193 -2.60 9.53 2.46
C SER A 193 -2.68 10.24 1.13
N LEU A 194 -3.38 9.67 0.15
CA LEU A 194 -3.56 10.26 -1.15
C LEU A 194 -4.19 11.65 -1.05
N LEU A 195 -5.28 11.80 -0.29
CA LEU A 195 -5.93 13.10 -0.09
C LEU A 195 -4.95 14.13 0.48
N LEU A 196 -4.13 13.74 1.46
CA LEU A 196 -3.12 14.64 2.02
C LEU A 196 -2.01 15.00 1.03
N PHE A 197 -1.50 14.03 0.26
CA PHE A 197 -0.51 14.31 -0.79
C PHE A 197 -1.09 15.21 -1.90
N MET A 198 -2.35 15.00 -2.29
CA MET A 198 -3.07 15.87 -3.25
C MET A 198 -3.19 17.30 -2.73
N ILE A 199 -3.59 17.48 -1.47
CA ILE A 199 -3.70 18.80 -0.84
C ILE A 199 -2.34 19.52 -0.80
N ASN A 200 -1.24 18.79 -0.65
CA ASN A 200 0.11 19.34 -0.62
C ASN A 200 0.76 19.44 -2.03
N GLY A 201 0.03 19.12 -3.10
CA GLY A 201 0.55 19.19 -4.47
C GLY A 201 1.61 18.15 -4.82
N GLN A 202 1.69 17.07 -4.06
CA GLN A 202 2.72 16.03 -4.16
C GLN A 202 2.21 14.79 -4.91
N VAL A 203 1.44 14.98 -5.99
CA VAL A 203 0.96 13.89 -6.87
C VAL A 203 1.26 14.24 -8.33
N ASP A 204 1.98 13.36 -9.03
CA ASP A 204 2.29 13.53 -10.45
C ASP A 204 1.20 12.92 -11.33
N TYR A 205 0.21 13.75 -11.65
CA TYR A 205 -0.90 13.35 -12.51
C TYR A 205 -0.48 12.97 -13.94
N LYS A 206 0.67 13.46 -14.44
CA LYS A 206 1.14 13.14 -15.81
C LYS A 206 1.63 11.69 -15.88
N ASN A 207 2.38 11.26 -14.87
CA ASN A 207 2.91 9.91 -14.79
C ASN A 207 1.94 8.90 -14.16
N CYS A 208 0.85 9.36 -13.53
CA CYS A 208 -0.22 8.48 -13.02
C CYS A 208 -0.81 7.55 -14.10
N TYR A 209 -0.98 8.03 -15.34
CA TYR A 209 -1.61 7.26 -16.41
C TYR A 209 -0.88 5.94 -16.72
N SER A 210 0.46 5.99 -16.70
CA SER A 210 1.34 4.83 -16.95
C SER A 210 1.24 3.78 -15.84
N VAL A 211 1.04 4.21 -14.60
CA VAL A 211 1.00 3.35 -13.42
C VAL A 211 -0.41 2.81 -13.16
N CYS A 212 -1.48 3.53 -13.52
CA CYS A 212 -2.86 3.11 -13.30
C CYS A 212 -3.44 2.19 -14.39
N ILE A 213 -3.07 2.37 -15.68
CA ILE A 213 -3.51 1.45 -16.76
C ILE A 213 -3.07 0.00 -16.49
N SER A 214 -2.03 -0.14 -15.70
CA SER A 214 -1.44 -1.40 -15.28
C SER A 214 -2.28 -2.18 -14.24
N ASP A 215 -3.22 -1.52 -13.58
CA ASP A 215 -3.95 -2.04 -12.41
C ASP A 215 -5.35 -2.58 -12.73
N ASP A 216 -5.98 -2.04 -13.79
CA ASP A 216 -7.30 -2.47 -14.24
C ASP A 216 -7.24 -3.02 -15.66
N ASN A 217 -8.01 -4.09 -15.91
CA ASN A 217 -8.41 -4.58 -17.23
C ASN A 217 -9.29 -3.53 -17.98
N GLY A 218 -8.79 -2.31 -18.14
CA GLY A 218 -9.29 -1.30 -19.07
C GLY A 218 -10.52 -0.47 -18.65
N SER A 219 -11.00 -0.49 -17.40
CA SER A 219 -12.31 0.11 -17.10
C SER A 219 -12.38 1.40 -16.28
N LEU A 220 -11.36 1.86 -15.55
CA LEU A 220 -11.53 3.03 -14.68
C LEU A 220 -10.27 3.87 -14.49
N CYS A 221 -9.88 4.64 -15.50
CA CYS A 221 -9.05 5.85 -15.31
C CYS A 221 -9.32 6.85 -16.43
N ARG A 222 -10.53 7.42 -16.46
CA ARG A 222 -10.73 8.75 -17.03
C ARG A 222 -10.82 9.72 -15.86
N CYS A 223 -9.73 10.43 -15.59
CA CYS A 223 -9.79 11.73 -14.93
C CYS A 223 -10.24 12.76 -15.98
#